data_AF-A0A2D5B9J0-F1
#
_entry.id   AF-A0A2D5B9J0-F1
#
_cell.length_a   1.000
_cell.length_b   1.000
_cell.length_c   1.000
_cell.angle_alpha   90.00
_cell.angle_beta   90.00
_cell.angle_gamma   90.00
#
_symmetry.space_group_name_H-M   'P 1'
#
loop_
_entity.id
_entity.type
_entity.pdbx_description
1 polymer ?
#
loop_
_entity_poly.entity_id
_entity_poly.type
_entity_poly.pdbx_seq_one_letter_code
_entity_poly.pdbx_strand_id
1 'polypeptide(L)' 'MQLIAWIPFAGPLNSMQSIWYVLLVPLTFGIAVAYKAMRVSSLENYWRQVLLMTTQVTVGIVALGILLILFVKYLVPIL' A
#
# COMPACT_ATOMS: atom_id res chain seq x y z
N MET A 1 2.74 -32.79 -22.09
CA MET A 1 2.56 -31.61 -21.21
C MET A 1 3.49 -30.50 -21.68
N GLN A 2 2.97 -29.49 -22.38
CA GLN A 2 3.76 -28.29 -22.72
C GLN A 2 3.73 -27.31 -21.54
N LEU A 3 4.82 -27.26 -20.78
CA LEU A 3 5.13 -26.19 -19.80
C LEU A 3 5.86 -25.00 -20.45
N ILE A 4 6.04 -25.01 -21.78
CA ILE A 4 6.96 -24.13 -22.52
C ILE A 4 6.43 -22.69 -22.69
N ALA A 5 5.17 -22.43 -22.36
CA ALA A 5 4.51 -21.13 -22.53
C ALA A 5 3.78 -20.65 -21.26
N TRP A 6 4.18 -21.13 -20.08
CA TRP A 6 3.65 -20.57 -18.84
C TRP A 6 4.27 -19.20 -18.58
N ILE A 7 3.42 -18.16 -18.61
CA ILE A 7 3.81 -16.78 -18.31
C ILE A 7 3.31 -16.46 -16.90
N PRO A 8 4.19 -16.37 -15.89
CA PRO A 8 3.78 -15.85 -14.59
C PRO A 8 3.20 -14.44 -14.78
N PHE A 9 2.03 -14.19 -14.19
CA PHE A 9 1.31 -12.90 -14.27
C PHE A 9 0.77 -12.54 -15.67
N ALA A 10 0.37 -13.53 -16.49
CA ALA A 10 -0.27 -13.30 -17.80
C ALA A 10 -1.59 -12.49 -17.72
N GLY A 11 -2.22 -12.44 -16.55
CA GLY A 11 -3.47 -11.74 -16.31
C GLY A 11 -3.57 -11.21 -14.89
N PRO A 12 -4.63 -10.43 -14.61
CA PRO A 12 -4.86 -9.87 -13.28
C PRO A 12 -4.97 -10.98 -12.23
N LEU A 13 -4.50 -10.66 -11.03
CA LEU A 13 -4.46 -11.59 -9.91
C LEU A 13 -5.84 -11.67 -9.24
N ASN A 14 -6.81 -12.22 -9.97
CA ASN A 14 -8.24 -12.21 -9.64
C ASN A 14 -8.52 -12.85 -8.26
N SER A 15 -7.70 -13.81 -7.83
CA SER A 15 -7.84 -14.48 -6.53
C SER A 15 -7.67 -13.55 -5.33
N MET A 16 -6.94 -12.43 -5.48
CA MET A 16 -6.75 -11.43 -4.41
C MET A 16 -7.57 -10.16 -4.64
N GLN A 17 -8.43 -10.13 -5.65
CA GLN A 17 -9.21 -8.95 -5.99
C GLN A 17 -10.13 -8.50 -4.85
N SER A 18 -10.65 -9.40 -4.01
CA SER A 18 -11.50 -9.03 -2.87
C SER A 18 -10.72 -8.40 -1.71
N ILE A 19 -9.40 -8.64 -1.64
CA ILE A 19 -8.52 -8.23 -0.53
C ILE A 19 -7.38 -7.32 -1.00
N TRP A 20 -7.47 -6.75 -2.21
CA TRP A 20 -6.41 -5.97 -2.83
C TRP A 20 -5.87 -4.85 -1.92
N TYR A 21 -6.74 -4.23 -1.13
CA TYR A 21 -6.40 -3.13 -0.22
C TYR A 21 -5.47 -3.58 0.91
N VAL A 22 -5.49 -4.86 1.29
CA VAL A 22 -4.57 -5.42 2.30
C VAL A 22 -3.14 -5.38 1.77
N LEU A 23 -2.94 -5.51 0.46
CA LEU A 23 -1.62 -5.44 -0.19
C LEU A 23 -0.96 -4.06 -0.08
N LEU A 24 -1.71 -3.02 0.31
CA LEU A 24 -1.13 -1.70 0.62
C LEU A 24 -0.21 -1.75 1.85
N VAL A 25 -0.49 -2.63 2.82
CA VAL A 25 0.34 -2.78 4.01
C VAL A 25 1.74 -3.31 3.68
N PRO A 26 1.92 -4.48 3.00
CA PRO A 26 3.26 -4.94 2.62
C PRO A 26 3.95 -3.98 1.64
N LEU A 27 3.21 -3.31 0.76
CA LEU A 27 3.77 -2.29 -0.13
C LEU A 27 4.39 -1.13 0.66
N THR A 28 3.61 -0.51 1.54
CA THR A 28 4.07 0.63 2.35
C THR A 28 5.18 0.23 3.32
N PHE A 29 5.13 -0.99 3.86
CA PHE A 29 6.20 -1.56 4.66
C PHE A 29 7.51 -1.69 3.86
N GLY A 30 7.45 -2.26 2.65
CA GLY A 30 8.62 -2.37 1.78
C GLY A 30 9.23 -1.01 1.42
N ILE A 31 8.38 -0.01 1.12
CA ILE A 31 8.81 1.36 0.88
C ILE A 31 9.47 1.95 2.13
N ALA A 32 8.88 1.77 3.31
CA ALA A 32 9.42 2.28 4.56
C ALA A 32 10.78 1.65 4.90
N VAL A 33 10.94 0.35 4.69
CA VAL A 33 12.22 -0.37 4.82
C VAL A 33 13.28 0.26 3.91
N ALA A 34 13.01 0.32 2.59
CA ALA A 34 13.97 0.85 1.63
C ALA A 34 14.34 2.33 1.91
N TYR A 35 13.34 3.17 2.19
CA TYR A 35 13.55 4.59 2.44
C TYR A 35 14.32 4.84 3.74
N LYS A 36 13.93 4.19 4.85
CA LYS A 36 14.59 4.39 6.13
C LYS A 36 16.02 3.86 6.10
N ALA A 37 16.31 2.79 5.38
CA ALA A 37 17.66 2.24 5.27
C ALA A 37 18.66 3.25 4.70
N MET A 38 18.21 4.11 3.79
CA MET A 38 19.06 5.15 3.18
C MET A 38 19.05 6.48 3.94
N ARG A 39 18.03 6.73 4.78
CA ARG A 39 17.78 8.08 5.33
C ARG A 39 18.11 8.24 6.81
N VAL A 40 18.14 7.16 7.59
CA VAL A 40 18.48 7.26 9.02
C VAL A 40 19.99 7.29 9.23
N SER A 41 20.46 8.09 10.18
CA SER A 41 21.88 8.17 10.55
C SER A 41 22.34 7.02 11.46
N SER A 42 21.41 6.36 12.15
CA SER A 42 21.66 5.24 13.06
C SER A 42 20.53 4.21 12.97
N LEU A 43 20.90 2.94 13.16
CA LEU A 43 19.97 1.81 13.10
C LEU A 43 19.30 1.47 14.44
N GLU A 44 19.68 2.12 15.53
CA GLU A 44 19.18 1.82 16.90
C GLU A 44 17.65 1.81 16.98
N ASN A 45 16.99 2.77 16.33
CA ASN A 45 15.54 2.90 16.29
C ASN A 45 14.95 2.57 14.91
N TYR A 46 15.69 1.86 14.07
CA TYR A 46 15.33 1.62 12.66
C TYR A 46 13.95 0.98 12.50
N TRP A 47 13.71 -0.17 13.14
CA TRP A 47 12.44 -0.90 13.00
C TRP A 47 11.26 -0.12 13.55
N ARG A 48 11.44 0.61 14.65
CA ARG A 48 10.41 1.51 15.17
C ARG A 48 10.07 2.59 14.15
N GLN A 49 11.05 3.19 13.51
CA GLN A 49 10.84 4.21 12.48
C GLN A 49 10.20 3.65 11.20
N VAL A 50 10.56 2.44 10.79
CA VAL A 50 9.94 1.73 9.65
C VAL A 50 8.46 1.49 9.94
N LEU A 51 8.13 0.94 11.11
CA LEU A 51 6.75 0.66 11.49
C LEU A 51 5.93 1.96 11.62
N LEU A 52 6.48 3.01 12.23
CA LEU A 52 5.81 4.31 12.31
C LEU A 52 5.51 4.89 10.92
N MET A 53 6.47 4.86 10.00
CA MET A 53 6.28 5.34 8.63
C MET A 53 5.25 4.48 7.88
N THR A 54 5.32 3.16 8.03
CA THR A 54 4.34 2.21 7.45
C THR A 54 2.93 2.56 7.91
N THR A 55 2.72 2.75 9.22
CA THR A 55 1.43 3.13 9.79
C THR A 55 0.97 4.50 9.30
N GLN A 56 1.85 5.52 9.32
CA GLN A 56 1.51 6.87 8.86
C GLN A 56 1.05 6.88 7.39
N VAL A 57 1.80 6.21 6.51
CA VAL A 57 1.46 6.17 5.08
C VAL A 57 0.17 5.37 4.85
N THR A 58 0.03 4.20 5.49
CA THR A 58 -1.19 3.38 5.37
C THR A 58 -2.42 4.14 5.85
N VAL A 59 -2.36 4.74 7.05
CA VAL A 59 -3.46 5.53 7.61
C VAL A 59 -3.75 6.75 6.73
N GLY A 60 -2.73 7.41 6.19
CA GLY A 60 -2.89 8.51 5.25
C GLY A 60 -3.67 8.11 4.00
N ILE A 61 -3.32 6.98 3.37
CA ILE A 61 -4.05 6.46 2.20
C ILE A 61 -5.51 6.13 2.55
N VAL A 62 -5.75 5.46 3.69
CA VAL A 62 -7.11 5.15 4.15
C VAL A 62 -7.92 6.43 4.39
N ALA A 63 -7.33 7.42 5.05
CA ALA A 63 -7.99 8.70 5.32
C ALA A 63 -8.34 9.44 4.01
N LEU A 64 -7.44 9.45 3.03
CA LEU A 64 -7.72 10.03 1.71
C LEU A 64 -8.87 9.30 0.99
N GLY A 65 -8.91 7.98 1.06
CA GLY A 65 -10.01 7.19 0.50
C GLY A 65 -11.36 7.52 1.15
N ILE A 66 -11.40 7.60 2.48
CA ILE A 66 -12.60 8.01 3.23
C ILE A 66 -13.02 9.43 2.84
N LEU A 67 -12.08 10.38 2.80
CA LEU A 67 -12.35 11.76 2.44
C LEU A 67 -12.92 11.87 1.02
N LEU A 68 -12.38 11.11 0.07
CA LEU A 68 -12.90 11.08 -1.29
C LEU A 68 -14.33 10.52 -1.34
N ILE A 69 -14.64 9.47 -0.59
CA ILE A 69 -16.00 8.92 -0.49
C ILE A 69 -16.97 9.98 0.07
N LEU A 70 -16.58 10.66 1.15
CA LEU A 70 -17.39 11.73 1.75
C LEU A 70 -17.59 12.88 0.76
N PHE A 71 -16.52 13.30 0.08
CA PHE A 71 -16.57 14.34 -0.94
C PHE A 71 -17.55 14.00 -2.06
N VAL A 72 -17.43 12.79 -2.63
CA VAL A 72 -18.30 12.34 -3.73
C VAL A 72 -19.75 12.16 -3.27
N LYS A 73 -19.97 11.66 -2.05
CA LYS A 73 -21.32 11.39 -1.56
C LYS A 73 -22.07 12.66 -1.14
N TYR A 74 -21.38 13.65 -0.58
CA TYR A 74 -22.01 14.81 0.04
C TYR A 74 -21.80 16.11 -0.72
N LEU A 75 -20.60 16.33 -1.29
CA LEU A 75 -20.30 17.61 -1.95
C LEU A 75 -20.71 17.61 -3.42
N VAL A 76 -20.39 16.53 -4.15
CA VAL A 76 -20.71 16.43 -5.58
C VAL A 76 -22.21 16.58 -5.89
N PRO A 77 -23.17 16.02 -5.12
CA PRO A 77 -24.59 16.20 -5.41
C PRO A 77 -25.13 17.62 -5.19
N ILE A 78 -24.37 18.47 -4.49
CA ILE A 78 -24.76 19.85 -4.17
C ILE A 78 -24.20 20.85 -5.21
N LEU A 79 -23.18 20.42 -5.98
CA LEU A 79 -22.59 21.20 -7.08
C LEU A 79 -23.42 21.06 -8.37
#